data_AF-A0A8J5Q7I8-F1
#
_entry.id   AF-A0A8J5Q7I8-F1
#
_cell.length_a   1.000
_cell.length_b   1.000
_cell.length_c   1.000
_cell.angle_alpha   90.00
_cell.angle_beta   90.00
_cell.angle_gamma   90.00
#
_symmetry.space_group_name_H-M   'P 1'
#
loop_
_entity.id
_entity.type
_entity.pdbx_description
1 polymer ?
#
loop_
_entity_poly.entity_id
_entity_poly.type
_entity_poly.pdbx_seq_one_letter_code
_entity_poly.pdbx_strand_id
1 'polypeptide(L)'
;MSTIASPRDPPRRTPTNSNRPSFETSRSALASPVLTQGPTQPPGPLSNSNAKRLPIALLSATTEIDAPDFNADEYVAKIVEKSSLEELLRLYTRVVGEVRALDAEKKALVYDNYSKLITATETIRKMRANMDPLNPMASTLDPAIAQIYSQASSIRDALRETVPSPDSEEGKKRDAATRQQRTRELAAQVLATPERLRALASEGKIAQARKEWVMPRKLLESWKEKGLGGTDVEECIEEGDDALRPLQAPTASGFTYVKLNERIADQLNV
;
A
#
# COMPACT_ATOMS: atom_id res chain seq x y z
N MET A 1 -33.86 60.50 0.20
CA MET A 1 -33.36 59.16 0.53
C MET A 1 -34.23 58.18 -0.23
N SER A 2 -33.64 57.43 -1.14
CA SER A 2 -34.29 56.65 -2.19
C SER A 2 -34.50 55.20 -1.76
N THR A 3 -35.69 54.64 -1.98
CA THR A 3 -35.92 53.18 -2.01
C THR A 3 -36.91 52.85 -3.12
N ILE A 4 -36.37 52.61 -4.32
CA ILE A 4 -37.05 51.98 -5.45
C ILE A 4 -37.05 50.48 -5.18
N ALA A 5 -38.22 49.89 -4.93
CA ALA A 5 -38.45 48.47 -5.05
C ALA A 5 -39.25 48.24 -6.32
N SER A 6 -38.61 47.69 -7.36
CA SER A 6 -39.30 47.16 -8.55
C SER A 6 -38.78 45.75 -8.85
N PRO A 7 -39.67 44.78 -9.13
CA PRO A 7 -39.31 43.37 -9.32
C PRO A 7 -38.51 43.16 -10.61
N ARG A 8 -37.50 42.27 -10.56
CA ARG A 8 -36.67 41.92 -11.72
C ARG A 8 -37.09 40.53 -12.23
N ASP A 9 -37.64 40.50 -13.44
CA ASP A 9 -38.10 39.31 -14.15
C ASP A 9 -36.97 38.33 -14.54
N PRO A 10 -37.29 37.03 -14.73
CA PRO A 10 -36.33 36.01 -15.17
C PRO A 10 -35.99 36.13 -16.67
N PRO A 11 -34.79 35.70 -17.11
CA PRO A 11 -34.39 35.87 -18.50
C PRO A 11 -35.17 34.96 -19.46
N ARG A 12 -35.81 35.63 -20.42
CA ARG A 12 -36.55 35.07 -21.56
C ARG A 12 -35.58 34.43 -22.56
N ARG A 13 -35.87 33.18 -22.93
CA ARG A 13 -35.19 32.41 -23.97
C ARG A 13 -35.34 33.11 -25.33
N THR A 14 -34.26 33.27 -26.08
CA THR A 14 -34.28 33.66 -27.50
C THR A 14 -34.09 32.41 -28.38
N PRO A 15 -34.89 32.22 -29.43
CA PRO A 15 -34.57 31.31 -30.51
C PRO A 15 -33.90 32.11 -31.64
N THR A 16 -32.71 31.70 -32.08
CA THR A 16 -32.13 32.21 -33.32
C THR A 16 -31.77 31.06 -34.25
N ASN A 17 -32.32 31.17 -35.45
CA ASN A 17 -32.43 30.21 -36.53
C ASN A 17 -31.12 30.06 -37.35
N SER A 18 -30.91 28.84 -37.86
CA SER A 18 -30.19 28.38 -39.05
C SER A 18 -28.94 29.11 -39.58
N ASN A 19 -27.80 28.41 -39.53
CA ASN A 19 -27.15 27.85 -40.73
C ASN A 19 -25.92 27.01 -40.31
N ARG A 20 -26.11 25.70 -40.10
CA ARG A 20 -25.01 24.74 -39.95
C ARG A 20 -25.08 23.76 -41.13
N PRO A 21 -24.12 23.75 -42.05
CA PRO A 21 -24.09 22.71 -43.08
C PRO A 21 -23.70 21.39 -42.40
N SER A 22 -24.64 20.45 -42.41
CA SER A 22 -24.45 19.05 -42.06
C SER A 22 -23.69 18.35 -43.20
N PHE A 23 -22.43 18.01 -42.96
CA PHE A 23 -21.74 17.00 -43.76
C PHE A 23 -21.65 15.72 -42.94
N GLU A 24 -22.71 14.93 -43.05
CA GLU A 24 -22.72 13.52 -42.69
C GLU A 24 -22.38 12.76 -43.98
N THR A 25 -21.10 12.48 -44.20
CA THR A 25 -20.64 11.55 -45.24
C THR A 25 -19.96 10.39 -44.55
N SER A 26 -20.72 9.30 -44.44
CA SER A 26 -20.30 7.90 -44.43
C SER A 26 -19.02 7.54 -43.67
N ARG A 27 -19.19 7.14 -42.41
CA ARG A 27 -18.21 6.31 -41.70
C ARG A 27 -18.19 4.91 -42.33
N SER A 28 -17.21 4.63 -43.19
CA SER A 28 -16.85 3.25 -43.53
C SER A 28 -16.07 2.65 -42.37
N ALA A 29 -16.62 1.58 -41.82
CA ALA A 29 -16.00 0.73 -40.83
C ALA A 29 -14.88 -0.10 -41.47
N LEU A 30 -13.66 0.03 -40.96
CA LEU A 30 -12.67 -1.05 -40.98
C LEU A 30 -12.00 -1.08 -39.61
N ALA A 31 -12.20 -2.20 -38.93
CA ALA A 31 -11.61 -2.54 -37.66
C ALA A 31 -10.10 -2.75 -37.81
N SER A 32 -9.31 -2.15 -36.92
CA SER A 32 -7.90 -2.52 -36.72
C SER A 32 -7.80 -3.37 -35.46
N PRO A 33 -7.21 -4.58 -35.51
CA PRO A 33 -6.88 -5.33 -34.32
C PRO A 33 -5.58 -4.81 -33.69
N VAL A 34 -5.54 -4.94 -32.37
CA VAL A 34 -4.42 -4.70 -31.46
C VAL A 34 -3.30 -5.72 -31.70
N LEU A 35 -2.03 -5.29 -31.70
CA LEU A 35 -0.81 -6.07 -31.37
C LEU A 35 0.35 -5.07 -31.14
N THR A 36 0.75 -4.82 -29.89
CA THR A 36 2.01 -5.26 -29.26
C THR A 36 3.21 -5.43 -30.21
N GLN A 37 4.28 -4.64 -30.03
CA GLN A 37 5.71 -5.03 -30.10
C GLN A 37 6.65 -3.81 -29.89
N GLY A 38 7.84 -4.09 -29.34
CA GLY A 38 8.82 -3.15 -28.76
C GLY A 38 9.67 -2.32 -29.73
N PRO A 39 10.81 -1.76 -29.28
CA PRO A 39 11.48 -0.64 -29.94
C PRO A 39 12.37 -1.10 -31.10
N THR A 40 11.97 -0.80 -32.33
CA THR A 40 12.82 -0.96 -33.52
C THR A 40 13.29 0.39 -34.05
N GLN A 41 14.62 0.54 -33.97
CA GLN A 41 15.56 1.40 -34.69
C GLN A 41 15.02 2.14 -35.95
N PRO A 42 15.36 3.43 -36.16
CA PRO A 42 14.95 4.15 -37.36
C PRO A 42 15.76 3.70 -38.60
N PRO A 43 15.14 3.58 -39.79
CA PRO A 43 15.84 3.27 -41.03
C PRO A 43 16.63 4.49 -41.52
N GLY A 44 17.85 4.24 -41.99
CA GLY A 44 18.74 5.25 -42.58
C GLY A 44 18.20 5.85 -43.88
N PRO A 45 18.72 7.02 -44.30
CA PRO A 45 18.19 7.75 -45.44
C PRO A 45 18.54 7.05 -46.76
N LEU A 46 17.52 6.78 -47.57
CA LEU A 46 17.65 6.37 -48.96
C LEU A 46 18.25 7.53 -49.78
N SER A 47 19.45 7.29 -50.31
CA SER A 47 20.11 8.12 -51.29
C SER A 47 19.29 8.12 -52.59
N ASN A 48 18.52 9.18 -52.82
CA ASN A 48 17.85 9.43 -54.09
C ASN A 48 18.64 10.50 -54.85
N SER A 49 19.63 10.04 -55.61
CA SER A 49 20.44 10.84 -56.52
C SER A 49 19.62 11.28 -57.72
N ASN A 50 18.84 12.36 -57.58
CA ASN A 50 18.37 13.19 -58.71
C ASN A 50 17.81 14.56 -58.29
N ALA A 51 18.31 15.17 -57.22
CA ALA A 51 18.08 16.59 -56.98
C ALA A 51 18.93 17.39 -57.99
N LYS A 52 18.29 17.92 -59.04
CA LYS A 52 18.86 19.00 -59.86
C LYS A 52 19.30 20.11 -58.90
N ARG A 53 20.62 20.23 -58.72
CA ARG A 53 21.25 21.18 -57.82
C ARG A 53 20.88 22.58 -58.31
N LEU A 54 19.98 23.26 -57.61
CA LEU A 54 19.66 24.65 -57.86
C LEU A 54 20.93 25.49 -57.64
N PRO A 55 21.16 26.56 -58.42
CA PRO A 55 22.34 27.39 -58.27
C PRO A 55 22.42 27.95 -56.84
N ILE A 56 23.63 27.92 -56.27
CA ILE A 56 23.96 28.34 -54.90
C ILE A 56 23.48 29.78 -54.60
N ALA A 57 23.37 30.64 -55.62
CA ALA A 57 22.83 32.00 -55.50
C ALA A 57 21.39 32.05 -54.95
N LEU A 58 20.55 31.05 -55.23
CA LEU A 58 19.15 31.03 -54.79
C LEU A 58 18.97 30.58 -53.33
N LEU A 59 19.97 29.89 -52.76
CA LEU A 59 19.99 29.50 -51.34
C LEU A 59 20.50 30.65 -50.45
N SER A 60 21.36 31.53 -50.98
CA SER A 60 21.75 32.78 -50.31
C SER A 60 20.57 33.74 -50.22
N ALA A 61 19.73 33.78 -51.26
CA ALA A 61 18.58 34.66 -51.35
C ALA A 61 17.50 34.39 -50.29
N THR A 62 17.34 33.15 -49.81
CA THR A 62 16.35 32.83 -48.76
C THR A 62 16.73 33.39 -47.40
N THR A 63 18.02 33.47 -47.09
CA THR A 63 18.51 34.01 -45.80
C THR A 63 18.49 35.54 -45.76
N GLU A 64 18.55 36.19 -46.93
CA GLU A 64 18.44 37.66 -47.04
C GLU A 64 17.01 38.17 -46.85
N ILE A 65 15.99 37.36 -47.20
CA ILE A 65 14.56 37.71 -47.03
C ILE A 65 14.16 37.75 -45.54
N ASP A 66 14.79 36.91 -44.71
CA ASP A 66 14.48 36.81 -43.28
C ASP A 66 15.22 37.87 -42.41
N ALA A 67 15.98 38.78 -43.03
CA ALA A 67 16.72 39.81 -42.33
C ALA A 67 15.79 40.92 -41.77
N PRO A 68 16.08 41.49 -40.58
CA PRO A 68 15.22 42.51 -39.96
C PRO A 68 15.14 43.81 -40.76
N ASP A 69 16.17 44.14 -41.54
CA ASP A 69 16.23 45.33 -42.40
C ASP A 69 15.89 45.02 -43.87
N PHE A 70 15.17 43.94 -44.13
CA PHE A 70 14.84 43.51 -45.50
C PHE A 70 13.99 44.55 -46.25
N ASN A 71 14.50 45.01 -47.39
CA ASN A 71 13.79 45.90 -48.31
C ASN A 71 13.31 45.11 -49.54
N ALA A 72 11.99 44.89 -49.61
CA ALA A 72 11.37 44.13 -50.70
C ALA A 72 11.54 44.78 -52.07
N ASP A 73 11.43 46.11 -52.16
CA ASP A 73 11.49 46.83 -53.43
C ASP A 73 12.89 46.77 -54.05
N GLU A 74 13.93 46.96 -53.22
CA GLU A 74 15.33 46.85 -53.64
C GLU A 74 15.69 45.41 -54.04
N TYR A 75 15.20 44.42 -53.29
CA TYR A 75 15.42 43.00 -53.58
C TYR A 75 14.75 42.59 -54.90
N VAL A 76 13.50 42.98 -55.13
CA VAL A 76 12.78 42.69 -56.38
C VAL A 76 13.45 43.39 -57.56
N ALA A 77 13.84 44.66 -57.43
CA ALA A 77 14.55 45.38 -58.48
C ALA A 77 15.86 44.69 -58.87
N LYS A 78 16.67 44.27 -57.89
CA LYS A 78 17.92 43.51 -58.12
C LYS A 78 17.68 42.17 -58.81
N ILE A 79 16.60 41.47 -58.47
CA ILE A 79 16.27 40.17 -59.08
C ILE A 79 15.80 40.34 -60.51
N VAL A 80 14.95 41.33 -60.79
CA VAL A 80 14.45 41.59 -62.14
C VAL A 80 15.57 42.03 -63.08
N GLU A 81 16.56 42.78 -62.59
CA GLU A 81 17.72 43.21 -63.37
C GLU A 81 18.68 42.05 -63.70
N LYS A 82 18.86 41.10 -62.77
CA LYS A 82 19.90 40.05 -62.88
C LYS A 82 19.41 38.70 -63.38
N SER A 83 18.09 38.48 -63.42
CA SER A 83 17.49 37.16 -63.71
C SER A 83 16.75 37.16 -65.05
N SER A 84 16.71 36.00 -65.68
CA SER A 84 15.86 35.79 -66.86
C SER A 84 14.38 35.63 -66.48
N LEU A 85 13.47 35.80 -67.47
CA LEU A 85 12.03 35.64 -67.27
C LEU A 85 11.65 34.23 -66.76
N GLU A 86 12.33 33.19 -67.25
CA GLU A 86 12.10 31.81 -66.82
C GLU A 86 12.44 31.61 -65.34
N GLU A 87 13.56 32.20 -64.89
CA GLU A 87 13.98 32.17 -63.49
C GLU A 87 13.00 32.94 -62.60
N LEU A 88 12.50 34.09 -63.07
CA LEU A 88 11.51 34.89 -62.35
C LEU A 88 10.18 34.12 -62.17
N LEU A 89 9.71 33.42 -63.19
CA LEU A 89 8.49 32.60 -63.11
C LEU A 89 8.66 31.41 -62.16
N ARG A 90 9.83 30.77 -62.17
CA ARG A 90 10.17 29.71 -61.21
C ARG A 90 10.20 30.24 -59.78
N LEU A 91 10.83 31.40 -59.57
CA LEU A 91 10.88 32.06 -58.26
C LEU A 91 9.47 32.42 -57.77
N TYR A 92 8.64 33.01 -58.63
CA TYR A 92 7.24 33.32 -58.31
C TYR A 92 6.48 32.07 -57.84
N THR A 93 6.57 30.98 -58.61
CA THR A 93 5.87 29.73 -58.26
C THR A 93 6.35 29.17 -56.94
N ARG A 94 7.66 29.26 -56.67
CA ARG A 94 8.28 28.84 -55.41
C ARG A 94 7.78 29.68 -54.22
N VAL A 95 7.85 31.01 -54.31
CA VAL A 95 7.43 31.93 -53.24
C VAL A 95 5.93 31.74 -52.94
N VAL A 96 5.10 31.63 -53.97
CA VAL A 96 3.66 31.34 -53.78
C VAL A 96 3.44 29.99 -53.09
N GLY A 97 4.27 28.98 -53.39
CA GLY A 97 4.27 27.70 -52.69
C GLY A 97 4.66 27.83 -51.22
N GLU A 98 5.75 28.54 -50.93
CA GLU A 98 6.26 28.79 -49.58
C GLU A 98 5.26 29.58 -48.73
N VAL A 99 4.64 30.64 -49.28
CA VAL A 99 3.59 31.41 -48.59
C VAL A 99 2.41 30.52 -48.19
N ARG A 100 1.96 29.61 -49.07
CA ARG A 100 0.88 28.67 -48.74
C ARG A 100 1.29 27.64 -47.70
N ALA A 101 2.54 27.16 -47.77
CA ALA A 101 3.08 26.22 -46.79
C ALA A 101 3.18 26.87 -45.39
N LEU A 102 3.70 28.09 -45.30
CA LEU A 102 3.79 28.85 -44.05
C LEU A 102 2.42 29.20 -43.47
N ASP A 103 1.42 29.52 -44.30
CA ASP A 103 0.05 29.73 -43.82
C ASP A 103 -0.56 28.43 -43.25
N ALA A 104 -0.31 27.30 -43.91
CA ALA A 104 -0.75 25.99 -43.41
C ALA A 104 -0.07 25.62 -42.09
N GLU A 105 1.24 25.86 -41.96
CA GLU A 105 1.99 25.63 -40.72
C GLU A 105 1.50 26.53 -39.59
N LYS A 106 1.32 27.83 -39.85
CA LYS A 106 0.75 28.79 -38.89
C LYS A 106 -0.60 28.30 -38.38
N LYS A 107 -1.49 27.88 -39.29
CA LYS A 107 -2.81 27.33 -38.91
C LYS A 107 -2.64 26.08 -38.06
N ALA A 108 -1.78 25.14 -38.45
CA ALA A 108 -1.54 23.92 -37.70
C ALA A 108 -1.05 24.20 -36.27
N LEU A 109 -0.10 25.14 -36.09
CA LEU A 109 0.39 25.55 -34.77
C LEU A 109 -0.71 26.17 -33.91
N VAL A 110 -1.55 27.03 -34.50
CA VAL A 110 -2.67 27.65 -33.79
C VAL A 110 -3.68 26.60 -33.35
N TYR A 111 -4.02 25.63 -34.21
CA TYR A 111 -4.94 24.54 -33.87
C TYR A 111 -4.38 23.63 -32.79
N ASP A 112 -3.10 23.28 -32.87
CA ASP A 112 -2.43 22.46 -31.85
C ASP A 112 -2.40 23.18 -30.50
N ASN A 113 -2.05 24.47 -30.48
CA ASN A 113 -2.04 25.26 -29.26
C ASN A 113 -3.43 25.38 -28.62
N TYR A 114 -4.46 25.74 -29.40
CA TYR A 114 -5.82 25.82 -28.87
C TYR A 114 -6.34 24.45 -28.42
N SER A 115 -6.06 23.38 -29.17
CA SER A 115 -6.43 22.02 -28.78
C SER A 115 -5.80 21.62 -27.43
N LYS A 116 -4.52 21.95 -27.23
CA LYS A 116 -3.81 21.73 -25.96
C LYS A 116 -4.42 22.54 -24.82
N LEU A 117 -4.71 23.82 -25.03
CA LEU A 117 -5.34 24.67 -24.01
C LEU A 117 -6.74 24.18 -23.63
N ILE A 118 -7.54 23.77 -24.61
CA ILE A 118 -8.88 23.21 -24.37
C ILE A 118 -8.76 21.92 -23.57
N THR A 119 -7.84 21.03 -23.95
CA THR A 119 -7.60 19.75 -23.26
C THR A 119 -7.12 19.96 -21.82
N ALA A 120 -6.20 20.90 -21.60
CA ALA A 120 -5.74 21.27 -20.26
C ALA A 120 -6.90 21.82 -19.42
N THR A 121 -7.73 22.70 -19.99
CA THR A 121 -8.89 23.25 -19.30
C THR A 121 -9.91 22.18 -18.91
N GLU A 122 -10.20 21.22 -19.80
CA GLU A 122 -11.11 20.11 -19.46
C GLU A 122 -10.50 19.17 -18.43
N THR A 123 -9.17 18.98 -18.45
CA THR A 123 -8.46 18.20 -17.42
C THR A 123 -8.60 18.87 -16.06
N ILE A 124 -8.42 20.19 -15.97
CA ILE A 124 -8.65 20.96 -14.73
C ILE A 124 -10.10 20.81 -14.28
N ARG A 125 -11.07 20.90 -15.20
CA ARG A 125 -12.49 20.72 -14.89
C ARG A 125 -12.77 19.33 -14.30
N LYS A 126 -12.22 18.28 -14.91
CA LYS A 126 -12.34 16.89 -14.43
C LYS A 126 -11.66 16.69 -13.07
N MET A 127 -10.46 17.23 -12.88
CA MET A 127 -9.76 17.19 -11.58
C MET A 127 -10.60 17.85 -10.48
N ARG A 128 -11.18 19.02 -10.75
CA ARG A 128 -12.07 19.71 -9.80
C ARG A 128 -13.33 18.90 -9.51
N ALA A 129 -13.98 18.37 -10.54
CA ALA A 129 -15.17 17.54 -10.39
C ALA A 129 -14.91 16.20 -9.68
N ASN A 130 -13.67 15.70 -9.67
CA ASN A 130 -13.26 14.54 -8.88
C ASN A 130 -12.86 14.91 -7.44
N MET A 131 -12.45 16.16 -7.19
CA MET A 131 -12.07 16.65 -5.86
C MET A 131 -13.27 17.16 -5.06
N ASP A 132 -14.27 17.78 -5.69
CA ASP A 132 -15.55 18.13 -5.05
C ASP A 132 -16.22 16.93 -4.34
N PRO A 133 -16.27 15.71 -4.94
CA PRO A 133 -16.78 14.50 -4.28
C PRO A 133 -15.79 13.82 -3.33
N LEU A 134 -14.57 14.33 -3.10
CA LEU A 134 -13.77 13.93 -1.93
C LEU A 134 -14.18 14.67 -0.64
N ASN A 135 -14.88 15.80 -0.77
CA ASN A 135 -15.48 16.49 0.37
C ASN A 135 -16.56 15.66 1.10
N PRO A 136 -17.44 14.87 0.45
CA PRO A 136 -18.37 13.98 1.15
C PRO A 136 -17.68 12.82 1.87
N MET A 137 -16.54 12.30 1.41
CA MET A 137 -15.78 11.30 2.21
C MET A 137 -15.21 11.92 3.48
N ALA A 138 -14.66 13.14 3.40
CA ALA A 138 -14.30 13.91 4.59
C ALA A 138 -15.52 14.19 5.48
N SER A 139 -16.68 14.53 4.89
CA SER A 139 -17.94 14.76 5.60
C SER A 139 -18.55 13.50 6.23
N THR A 140 -18.15 12.29 5.81
CA THR A 140 -18.56 11.02 6.44
C THR A 140 -17.66 10.58 7.59
N LEU A 141 -16.43 11.09 7.65
CA LEU A 141 -15.46 10.74 8.69
C LEU A 141 -15.84 11.36 10.04
N ASP A 142 -16.22 12.64 10.07
CA ASP A 142 -16.60 13.31 11.32
C ASP A 142 -17.82 12.65 12.01
N PRO A 143 -18.92 12.31 11.30
CA PRO A 143 -20.02 11.55 11.89
C PRO A 143 -19.62 10.15 12.34
N ALA A 144 -18.75 9.46 11.58
CA ALA A 144 -18.29 8.12 11.95
C ALA A 144 -17.45 8.15 13.24
N ILE A 145 -16.55 9.14 13.37
CA ILE A 145 -15.77 9.35 14.59
C ILE A 145 -16.69 9.71 15.76
N ALA A 146 -17.69 10.56 15.54
CA ALA A 146 -18.67 10.90 16.57
C ALA A 146 -19.48 9.66 17.03
N GLN A 147 -19.87 8.78 16.10
CA GLN A 147 -20.53 7.52 16.43
C GLN A 147 -19.62 6.59 17.24
N ILE A 148 -18.36 6.43 16.86
CA ILE A 148 -17.38 5.61 17.59
C ILE A 148 -17.20 6.16 19.01
N TYR A 149 -17.08 7.49 19.16
CA TYR A 149 -16.95 8.13 20.47
C TYR A 149 -18.18 7.89 21.34
N SER A 150 -19.38 8.05 20.77
CA SER A 150 -20.64 7.79 21.45
C SER A 150 -20.76 6.33 21.91
N GLN A 151 -20.46 5.37 21.03
CA GLN A 151 -20.46 3.95 21.36
C GLN A 151 -19.42 3.61 22.44
N ALA A 152 -18.20 4.11 22.31
CA ALA A 152 -17.14 3.90 23.29
C ALA A 152 -17.47 4.52 24.66
N SER A 153 -18.13 5.69 24.69
CA SER A 153 -18.61 6.27 25.94
C SER A 153 -19.71 5.41 26.55
N SER A 154 -20.69 4.97 25.77
CA SER A 154 -21.77 4.12 26.25
C SER A 154 -21.25 2.80 26.83
N ILE A 155 -20.28 2.15 26.19
CA ILE A 155 -19.64 0.93 26.70
C ILE A 155 -18.92 1.23 28.03
N ARG A 156 -18.22 2.35 28.12
CA ARG A 156 -17.51 2.75 29.34
C ARG A 156 -18.46 3.02 30.50
N ASP A 157 -19.59 3.66 30.23
CA ASP A 157 -20.61 3.96 31.23
C ASP A 157 -21.31 2.67 31.69
N ALA A 158 -21.65 1.76 30.77
CA ALA A 158 -22.18 0.43 31.09
C ALA A 158 -21.17 -0.42 31.89
N LEU A 159 -19.88 -0.33 31.57
CA LEU A 159 -18.83 -1.00 32.36
C LEU A 159 -18.70 -0.40 33.76
N ARG A 160 -18.80 0.93 33.89
CA ARG A 160 -18.79 1.61 35.19
C ARG A 160 -20.01 1.24 36.04
N GLU A 161 -21.15 1.00 35.42
CA GLU A 161 -22.36 0.56 36.12
C GLU A 161 -22.25 -0.89 36.62
N THR A 162 -21.65 -1.77 35.82
CA THR A 162 -21.51 -3.21 36.15
C THR A 162 -20.26 -3.56 36.97
N VAL A 163 -19.25 -2.69 36.97
CA VAL A 163 -18.04 -2.81 37.77
C VAL A 163 -18.04 -1.68 38.80
N PRO A 164 -18.38 -1.97 40.07
CA PRO A 164 -18.28 -1.01 41.15
C PRO A 164 -16.88 -0.41 41.17
N SER A 165 -16.76 0.85 41.60
CA SER A 165 -15.45 1.49 41.76
C SER A 165 -14.50 0.56 42.54
N PRO A 166 -13.25 0.37 42.11
CA PRO A 166 -12.28 -0.48 42.83
C PRO A 166 -12.07 -0.01 44.27
N ASP A 167 -12.33 1.26 44.56
CA ASP A 167 -12.25 1.84 45.90
C ASP A 167 -13.52 1.62 46.74
N SER A 168 -14.62 1.16 46.14
CA SER A 168 -15.84 0.77 46.87
C SER A 168 -15.62 -0.50 47.68
N GLU A 169 -16.30 -0.61 48.81
CA GLU A 169 -16.27 -1.81 49.67
C GLU A 169 -16.77 -3.07 48.93
N GLU A 170 -17.72 -2.94 47.98
CA GLU A 170 -18.11 -4.06 47.12
C GLU A 170 -17.00 -4.47 46.13
N GLY A 171 -16.26 -3.49 45.60
CA GLY A 171 -15.13 -3.72 44.69
C GLY A 171 -14.02 -4.50 45.38
N LYS A 172 -13.61 -4.05 46.57
CA LYS A 172 -12.60 -4.74 47.41
C LYS A 172 -13.03 -6.16 47.77
N LYS A 173 -14.30 -6.38 48.11
CA LYS A 173 -14.85 -7.72 48.41
C LYS A 173 -14.81 -8.65 47.19
N ARG A 174 -15.20 -8.15 46.01
CA ARG A 174 -15.15 -8.92 44.75
C ARG A 174 -13.71 -9.28 44.36
N ASP A 175 -12.78 -8.34 44.51
CA ASP A 175 -11.36 -8.58 44.25
C ASP A 175 -10.75 -9.56 45.24
N ALA A 176 -11.08 -9.44 46.52
CA ALA A 176 -10.65 -10.39 47.55
C ALA A 176 -11.19 -11.80 47.28
N ALA A 177 -12.48 -11.94 46.91
CA ALA A 177 -13.09 -13.23 46.56
C ALA A 177 -12.42 -13.85 45.32
N THR A 178 -12.16 -13.05 44.29
CA THR A 178 -11.47 -13.52 43.07
C THR A 178 -10.04 -13.98 43.38
N ARG A 179 -9.32 -13.24 44.23
CA ARG A 179 -7.97 -13.62 44.70
C ARG A 179 -8.02 -14.94 45.49
N GLN A 180 -8.96 -15.07 46.42
CA GLN A 180 -9.15 -16.28 47.21
C GLN A 180 -9.46 -17.51 46.34
N GLN A 181 -10.31 -17.34 45.33
CA GLN A 181 -10.64 -18.42 44.41
C GLN A 181 -9.41 -18.90 43.63
N ARG A 182 -8.62 -17.97 43.06
CA ARG A 182 -7.38 -18.31 42.35
C ARG A 182 -6.39 -19.03 43.27
N THR A 183 -6.23 -18.57 44.51
CA THR A 183 -5.33 -19.24 45.47
C THR A 183 -5.83 -20.63 45.83
N ARG A 184 -7.15 -20.84 45.93
CA ARG A 184 -7.76 -22.15 46.21
C ARG A 184 -7.57 -23.11 45.03
N GLU A 185 -7.75 -22.63 43.80
CA GLU A 185 -7.53 -23.44 42.59
C GLU A 185 -6.07 -23.88 42.46
N LEU A 186 -5.12 -22.98 42.76
CA LEU A 186 -3.70 -23.33 42.81
C LEU A 186 -3.41 -24.36 43.91
N ALA A 187 -3.99 -24.20 45.10
CA ALA A 187 -3.87 -25.19 46.17
C ALA A 187 -4.42 -26.56 45.78
N ALA A 188 -5.59 -26.60 45.14
CA ALA A 188 -6.15 -27.85 44.65
C ALA A 188 -5.25 -28.56 43.61
N GLN A 189 -4.61 -27.80 42.71
CA GLN A 189 -3.68 -28.38 41.71
C GLN A 189 -2.41 -28.94 42.36
N VAL A 190 -1.85 -28.24 43.35
CA VAL A 190 -0.66 -28.67 44.07
C VAL A 190 -0.94 -29.95 44.87
N LEU A 191 -2.08 -30.00 45.58
CA LEU A 191 -2.49 -31.17 46.37
C LEU A 191 -2.85 -32.38 45.49
N ALA A 192 -3.30 -32.18 44.26
CA ALA A 192 -3.56 -33.27 43.30
C ALA A 192 -2.28 -33.80 42.61
N THR A 193 -1.14 -33.12 42.78
CA THR A 193 0.14 -33.53 42.17
C THR A 193 0.68 -34.88 42.68
N PRO A 194 0.69 -35.23 43.99
CA PRO A 194 1.18 -36.53 44.46
C PRO A 194 0.46 -37.75 43.86
N GLU A 195 -0.86 -37.68 43.66
CA GLU A 195 -1.61 -38.74 42.96
C GLU A 195 -1.15 -38.90 41.51
N ARG A 196 -0.93 -37.77 40.82
CA ARG A 196 -0.38 -37.76 39.44
C ARG A 196 1.03 -38.33 39.39
N LEU A 197 1.87 -38.08 40.40
CA LEU A 197 3.21 -38.66 40.49
C LEU A 197 3.17 -40.18 40.68
N ARG A 198 2.22 -40.71 41.46
CA ARG A 198 2.04 -42.17 41.58
C ARG A 198 1.64 -42.83 40.26
N ALA A 199 0.75 -42.20 39.50
CA ALA A 199 0.37 -42.70 38.17
C ALA A 199 1.57 -42.72 37.21
N LEU A 200 2.41 -41.68 37.22
CA LEU A 200 3.63 -41.65 36.41
C LEU A 200 4.70 -42.65 36.91
N ALA A 201 4.71 -42.94 38.22
CA ALA A 201 5.60 -43.93 38.81
C ALA A 201 5.20 -45.37 38.47
N SER A 202 3.90 -45.69 38.45
CA SER A 202 3.41 -47.01 38.01
C SER A 202 3.63 -47.25 36.51
N GLU A 203 3.68 -46.19 35.69
CA GLU A 203 4.08 -46.24 34.28
C GLU A 203 5.60 -46.34 34.05
N GLY A 204 6.42 -46.32 35.12
CA GLY A 204 7.88 -46.41 35.04
C GLY A 204 8.60 -45.12 34.60
N LYS A 205 7.88 -43.99 34.46
CA LYS A 205 8.43 -42.69 34.00
C LYS A 205 8.91 -41.82 35.18
N ILE A 206 9.73 -42.39 36.05
CA ILE A 206 10.19 -41.76 37.30
C ILE A 206 10.96 -40.45 37.05
N ALA A 207 11.73 -40.35 35.96
CA ALA A 207 12.50 -39.14 35.64
C ALA A 207 11.61 -37.94 35.30
N GLN A 208 10.47 -38.17 34.64
CA GLN A 208 9.49 -37.12 34.30
C GLN A 208 8.71 -36.69 35.55
N ALA A 209 8.29 -37.64 36.37
CA ALA A 209 7.64 -37.39 37.66
C ALA A 209 8.52 -36.51 38.58
N ARG A 210 9.82 -36.80 38.69
CA ARG A 210 10.77 -35.97 39.46
C ARG A 210 10.81 -34.52 38.98
N LYS A 211 10.76 -34.30 37.66
CA LYS A 211 10.79 -32.95 37.07
C LYS A 211 9.50 -32.17 37.37
N GLU A 212 8.34 -32.84 37.29
CA GLU A 212 7.04 -32.22 37.61
C GLU A 212 6.89 -31.92 39.11
N TRP A 213 7.54 -32.69 40.00
CA TRP A 213 7.45 -32.49 41.46
C TRP A 213 8.28 -31.32 42.00
N VAL A 214 9.32 -30.86 41.31
CA VAL A 214 10.24 -29.84 41.85
C VAL A 214 9.52 -28.54 42.22
N MET A 215 8.60 -28.07 41.39
CA MET A 215 7.93 -26.78 41.59
C MET A 215 6.80 -26.85 42.64
N PRO A 216 5.88 -27.84 42.59
CA PRO A 216 4.86 -28.03 43.63
C PRO A 216 5.48 -28.30 45.01
N ARG A 217 6.57 -29.08 45.09
CA ARG A 217 7.30 -29.32 46.33
C ARG A 217 7.83 -28.04 46.97
N LYS A 218 8.53 -27.20 46.20
CA LYS A 218 9.03 -25.90 46.70
C LYS A 218 7.91 -24.99 47.19
N LEU A 219 6.75 -25.03 46.51
CA LEU A 219 5.58 -24.26 46.91
C LEU A 219 5.01 -24.77 48.24
N LEU A 220 4.90 -26.09 48.42
CA LEU A 220 4.48 -26.72 49.68
C LEU A 220 5.47 -26.45 50.82
N GLU A 221 6.78 -26.51 50.56
CA GLU A 221 7.81 -26.14 51.53
C GLU A 221 7.66 -24.67 51.96
N SER A 222 7.40 -23.76 51.01
CA SER A 222 7.13 -22.34 51.32
C SER A 222 5.81 -22.11 52.07
N TRP A 223 4.84 -23.02 51.96
CA TRP A 223 3.59 -22.97 52.73
C TRP A 223 3.80 -23.49 54.15
N LYS A 224 4.61 -24.55 54.29
CA LYS A 224 5.05 -25.08 55.57
C LYS A 224 5.82 -24.04 56.39
N GLU A 225 6.79 -23.34 55.78
CA GLU A 225 7.55 -22.26 56.44
C GLU A 225 6.65 -21.10 56.92
N LYS A 226 5.56 -20.85 56.19
CA LYS A 226 4.56 -19.82 56.54
C LYS A 226 3.49 -20.33 57.51
N GLY A 227 3.55 -21.59 57.95
CA GLY A 227 2.58 -22.21 58.86
C GLY A 227 1.18 -22.41 58.25
N LEU A 228 1.08 -22.46 56.92
CA LEU A 228 -0.18 -22.63 56.19
C LEU A 228 -0.44 -24.14 55.96
N GLY A 229 -1.60 -24.64 56.40
CA GLY A 229 -2.06 -26.00 56.08
C GLY A 229 -1.57 -27.13 56.99
N GLY A 230 -0.83 -26.83 58.06
CA GLY A 230 -0.57 -27.77 59.17
C GLY A 230 0.02 -29.11 58.74
N THR A 231 -0.57 -30.21 59.24
CA THR A 231 -0.17 -31.61 58.97
C THR A 231 -0.39 -32.00 57.51
N ASP A 232 -1.42 -31.49 56.86
CA ASP A 232 -1.84 -31.90 55.52
C ASP A 232 -0.79 -31.54 54.45
N VAL A 233 -0.05 -30.44 54.66
CA VAL A 233 1.05 -30.03 53.78
C VAL A 233 2.28 -30.91 53.95
N GLU A 234 2.57 -31.36 55.18
CA GLU A 234 3.67 -32.30 55.44
C GLU A 234 3.34 -33.68 54.87
N GLU A 235 2.12 -34.17 55.08
CA GLU A 235 1.64 -35.44 54.52
C GLU A 235 1.72 -35.42 52.98
N CYS A 236 1.35 -34.32 52.32
CA CYS A 236 1.48 -34.21 50.86
C CYS A 236 2.93 -34.20 50.36
N ILE A 237 3.87 -33.64 51.14
CA ILE A 237 5.30 -33.67 50.81
C ILE A 237 5.83 -35.10 50.94
N GLU A 238 5.51 -35.77 52.04
CA GLU A 238 5.89 -37.16 52.29
C GLU A 238 5.29 -38.10 51.25
N GLU A 239 4.01 -37.91 50.91
CA GLU A 239 3.28 -38.71 49.93
C GLU A 239 3.86 -38.58 48.51
N GLY A 240 4.24 -37.37 48.10
CA GLY A 240 4.91 -37.12 46.82
C GLY A 240 6.35 -37.64 46.78
N ASP A 241 7.06 -37.60 47.90
CA ASP A 241 8.42 -38.14 48.02
C ASP A 241 8.43 -39.68 48.06
N ASP A 242 7.44 -40.30 48.71
CA ASP A 242 7.21 -41.74 48.71
C ASP A 242 6.77 -42.24 47.33
N ALA A 243 5.96 -41.48 46.59
CA ALA A 243 5.61 -41.79 45.20
C ALA A 243 6.86 -41.81 44.27
N LEU A 244 7.89 -41.06 44.62
CA LEU A 244 9.18 -41.02 43.91
C LEU A 244 10.24 -41.95 44.52
N ARG A 245 9.97 -42.55 45.69
CA ARG A 245 10.82 -43.58 46.29
C ARG A 245 10.44 -44.89 45.60
N PRO A 246 11.30 -45.47 44.74
CA PRO A 246 10.99 -46.74 44.13
C PRO A 246 10.77 -47.77 45.25
N LEU A 247 9.65 -48.50 45.20
CA LEU A 247 9.39 -49.66 46.04
C LEU A 247 10.59 -50.62 45.91
N GLN A 248 11.47 -50.60 46.90
CA GLN A 248 12.39 -51.69 47.16
C GLN A 248 11.52 -52.87 47.62
N ALA A 249 11.05 -53.69 46.68
CA ALA A 249 10.53 -55.00 47.03
C ALA A 249 11.71 -56.00 47.13
N PRO A 250 11.75 -56.83 48.18
CA PRO A 250 12.83 -57.78 48.43
C PRO A 250 12.62 -59.10 47.63
N THR A 251 13.71 -59.84 47.50
CA THR A 251 13.88 -61.29 47.27
C THR A 251 14.67 -61.72 46.03
N ALA A 252 15.71 -62.48 46.35
CA ALA A 252 16.11 -63.73 45.71
C ALA A 252 17.00 -63.69 44.46
N SER A 253 18.26 -64.06 44.74
CA SER A 253 19.06 -65.05 44.01
C SER A 253 19.46 -64.76 42.55
N GLY A 254 20.69 -64.27 42.43
CA GLY A 254 21.75 -65.04 41.78
C GLY A 254 21.76 -65.04 40.27
N PHE A 255 22.51 -64.12 39.66
CA PHE A 255 23.24 -64.41 38.42
C PHE A 255 24.60 -63.70 38.43
N THR A 256 25.60 -64.50 38.77
CA THR A 256 26.98 -64.54 38.25
C THR A 256 27.72 -63.23 37.98
N TYR A 257 28.71 -62.99 38.83
CA TYR A 257 29.94 -62.26 38.55
C TYR A 257 30.67 -62.96 37.39
N VAL A 258 30.75 -62.32 36.21
CA VAL A 258 31.73 -62.68 35.18
C VAL A 258 32.60 -61.46 34.93
N LYS A 259 33.86 -61.60 35.35
CA LYS A 259 34.99 -60.71 35.07
C LYS A 259 35.07 -60.42 33.56
N LEU A 260 35.15 -59.15 33.21
CA LEU A 260 35.73 -58.73 31.94
C LEU A 260 36.42 -57.37 32.15
N ASN A 261 37.55 -57.43 32.85
CA ASN A 261 38.65 -56.48 32.67
C ASN A 261 39.90 -57.30 32.39
N GLU A 262 40.77 -56.72 31.54
CA GLU A 262 42.04 -57.24 31.00
C GLU A 262 41.95 -58.03 29.70
N ARG A 263 41.86 -57.32 28.57
CA ARG A 263 42.74 -57.52 27.40
C ARG A 263 42.46 -56.52 26.27
N ILE A 264 42.93 -55.29 26.46
CA ILE A 264 43.52 -54.43 25.41
C ILE A 264 44.55 -53.59 26.19
N ALA A 265 45.65 -54.15 26.70
CA ALA A 265 46.87 -54.41 25.94
C ALA A 265 47.09 -53.34 24.87
N ASP A 266 47.81 -52.30 25.26
CA ASP A 266 49.03 -51.87 24.57
C ASP A 266 49.09 -52.28 23.10
N GLN A 267 48.44 -51.50 22.23
CA GLN A 267 48.96 -51.23 20.90
C GLN A 267 48.46 -49.86 20.42
N LEU A 268 49.45 -49.03 20.05
CA LEU A 268 49.41 -47.74 19.35
C LEU A 268 49.63 -46.50 20.22
N ASN A 269 50.82 -46.48 20.82
CA ASN A 269 51.67 -45.29 20.80
C ASN A 269 52.46 -45.32 19.48
N VAL A 270 52.53 -44.17 18.80
CA VAL A 270 53.04 -43.84 17.44
C VAL A 270 52.02 -43.99 16.32
#